data_AF-A0A3D5EKJ8-F1
#
_entry.id   AF-A0A3D5EKJ8-F1
#
_cell.length_a   1.000
_cell.length_b   1.000
_cell.length_c   1.000
_cell.angle_alpha   90.00
_cell.angle_beta   90.00
_cell.angle_gamma   90.00
#
_symmetry.space_group_name_H-M   'P 1'
#
loop_
_entity.id
_entity.type
_entity.pdbx_description
1 polymer ?
#
loop_
_entity_poly.entity_id
_entity_poly.type
_entity_poly.pdbx_seq_one_letter_code
_entity_poly.pdbx_strand_id
1 'polypeptide(L)'
;MDFIKKNSIVIILTSLLSGCPGTYRFTTSPLQDSTPDFIPHKKIIFEGTCGYTINKDSGQLELRAEKIAHYGPQELSGTLRLSLWATEYPYNGLALNGYILGSSILGQLKGGKTLLNTTQKVSFVAPESGEYFMILAIQEYDITGSWGIQDTCILKNKGFF
;
A
#
# COMPACT_ATOMS: atom_id res chain seq x y z
N MET A 1 -31.58 -0.88 -24.93
CA MET A 1 -30.31 -1.35 -25.53
C MET A 1 -29.56 -0.13 -26.00
N ASP A 2 -28.35 0.11 -25.48
CA ASP A 2 -27.13 0.35 -26.26
C ASP A 2 -25.98 0.87 -25.36
N PHE A 3 -24.84 0.21 -25.50
CA PHE A 3 -23.57 0.51 -24.88
C PHE A 3 -22.90 1.72 -25.57
N ILE A 4 -22.36 2.66 -24.81
CA ILE A 4 -21.23 3.50 -25.24
C ILE A 4 -20.18 3.49 -24.12
N LYS A 5 -19.08 2.78 -24.36
CA LYS A 5 -17.80 2.91 -23.65
C LYS A 5 -17.23 4.33 -23.89
N LYS A 6 -16.66 4.96 -22.87
CA LYS A 6 -15.59 5.95 -23.06
C LYS A 6 -14.48 5.78 -22.02
N ASN A 7 -13.36 5.27 -22.51
CA ASN A 7 -12.04 5.36 -21.89
C ASN A 7 -11.67 6.83 -21.67
N SER A 8 -11.09 7.15 -20.52
CA SER A 8 -10.30 8.38 -20.36
C SER A 8 -8.95 8.03 -19.76
N ILE A 9 -7.95 7.98 -20.64
CA ILE A 9 -6.52 8.10 -20.34
C ILE A 9 -6.24 9.59 -20.10
N VAL A 10 -5.52 9.94 -19.04
CA VAL A 10 -4.99 11.29 -18.83
C VAL A 10 -3.48 11.20 -18.69
N ILE A 11 -2.78 11.61 -19.75
CA ILE A 11 -1.34 11.86 -19.79
C ILE A 11 -1.14 13.33 -19.43
N ILE A 12 -0.31 13.65 -18.43
CA ILE A 12 0.07 15.04 -18.12
C ILE A 12 1.50 15.27 -18.60
N LEU A 13 1.63 16.04 -19.69
CA LEU A 13 2.86 16.70 -20.12
C LEU A 13 3.06 17.99 -19.33
N THR A 14 4.29 18.23 -18.87
CA THR A 14 4.75 19.45 -18.18
C THR A 14 4.84 20.66 -19.10
N SER A 15 4.35 21.84 -18.67
CA SER A 15 5.20 22.97 -18.21
C SER A 15 4.48 24.34 -18.17
N LEU A 16 4.71 25.07 -17.07
CA LEU A 16 4.79 26.54 -16.84
C LEU A 16 3.87 27.51 -17.61
N LEU A 17 2.98 28.20 -16.87
CA LEU A 17 3.03 29.67 -16.66
C LEU A 17 1.86 30.15 -15.78
N SER A 18 2.22 31.01 -14.82
CA SER A 18 1.44 32.07 -14.18
C SER A 18 -0.01 31.80 -13.69
N GLY A 19 -0.14 31.81 -12.36
CA GLY A 19 -1.10 32.71 -11.71
C GLY A 19 -2.47 32.13 -11.37
N CYS A 20 -2.56 31.40 -10.25
CA CYS A 20 -3.71 31.44 -9.34
C CYS A 20 -3.31 30.74 -8.02
N PRO A 21 -3.42 31.38 -6.85
CA PRO A 21 -3.29 30.68 -5.57
C PRO A 21 -4.59 29.92 -5.30
N GLY A 22 -4.66 28.68 -5.77
CA GLY A 22 -5.73 27.75 -5.45
C GLY A 22 -5.18 26.61 -4.59
N THR A 23 -5.63 26.51 -3.35
CA THR A 23 -5.36 25.36 -2.49
C THR A 23 -5.98 24.10 -3.13
N TYR A 24 -5.15 23.20 -3.66
CA TYR A 24 -5.64 21.91 -4.16
C TYR A 24 -5.86 20.96 -2.98
N ARG A 25 -7.10 20.92 -2.46
CA ARG A 25 -7.56 19.82 -1.60
C ARG A 25 -7.94 18.65 -2.48
N PHE A 26 -7.17 17.57 -2.43
CA PHE A 26 -7.59 16.28 -2.96
C PHE A 26 -8.50 15.61 -1.93
N THR A 27 -9.81 15.86 -2.01
CA THR A 27 -10.79 14.95 -1.41
C THR A 27 -10.96 13.80 -2.39
N THR A 28 -10.45 12.61 -2.06
CA THR A 28 -10.92 11.40 -2.72
C THR A 28 -12.40 11.26 -2.37
N SER A 29 -13.27 11.48 -3.35
CA SER A 29 -14.71 11.28 -3.18
C SER A 29 -14.96 9.85 -2.68
N PRO A 30 -15.89 9.66 -1.72
CA PRO A 30 -16.36 8.32 -1.41
C PRO A 30 -17.14 7.83 -2.63
N LEU A 31 -16.67 6.74 -3.26
CA LEU A 31 -17.57 5.95 -4.07
C LEU A 31 -18.55 5.28 -3.10
N GLN A 32 -19.75 5.85 -3.01
CA GLN A 32 -20.90 5.19 -2.42
C GLN A 32 -21.62 4.45 -3.55
N ASP A 33 -21.33 3.16 -3.66
CA ASP A 33 -22.15 2.23 -4.44
C ASP A 33 -23.08 1.50 -3.47
N SER A 34 -24.37 1.63 -3.71
CA SER A 34 -25.46 1.08 -2.89
C SER A 34 -25.97 -0.22 -3.48
N THR A 35 -25.09 -1.20 -3.62
CA THR A 35 -25.43 -2.61 -3.87
C THR A 35 -24.79 -3.47 -2.77
N PRO A 36 -25.47 -4.48 -2.21
CA PRO A 36 -24.82 -5.42 -1.31
C PRO A 36 -24.09 -6.48 -2.14
N ASP A 37 -23.18 -6.03 -3.02
CA ASP A 37 -22.17 -6.91 -3.58
C ASP A 37 -21.16 -7.14 -2.48
N PHE A 38 -21.27 -8.29 -1.82
CA PHE A 38 -20.31 -8.82 -0.87
C PHE A 38 -19.01 -9.15 -1.62
N ILE A 39 -18.35 -8.14 -2.20
CA ILE A 39 -16.91 -8.18 -2.37
C ILE A 39 -16.40 -8.40 -0.95
N PRO A 40 -15.54 -9.40 -0.68
CA PRO A 40 -14.87 -9.45 0.61
C PRO A 40 -14.06 -8.17 0.70
N HIS A 41 -14.65 -7.13 1.28
CA HIS A 41 -13.98 -5.87 1.50
C HIS A 41 -12.74 -6.26 2.27
N LYS A 42 -11.57 -5.91 1.71
CA LYS A 42 -10.29 -6.04 2.41
C LYS A 42 -10.54 -5.55 3.82
N LYS A 43 -10.51 -6.49 4.78
CA LYS A 43 -10.90 -6.16 6.15
C LYS A 43 -9.84 -5.26 6.75
N ILE A 44 -8.60 -5.41 6.32
CA ILE A 44 -7.46 -4.67 6.82
C ILE A 44 -6.90 -3.81 5.68
N ILE A 45 -6.93 -2.50 5.85
CA ILE A 45 -6.53 -1.54 4.81
C ILE A 45 -5.59 -0.47 5.34
N PHE A 46 -4.80 0.11 4.43
CA PHE A 46 -4.13 1.38 4.69
C PHE A 46 -5.12 2.54 4.59
N GLU A 47 -4.98 3.51 5.47
CA GLU A 47 -5.63 4.80 5.35
C GLU A 47 -4.60 5.93 5.56
N GLY A 48 -4.70 6.96 4.73
CA GLY A 48 -3.75 8.08 4.73
C GLY A 48 -2.44 7.74 4.04
N THR A 49 -1.37 8.39 4.49
CA THR A 49 -0.06 8.30 3.86
C THR A 49 0.73 7.06 4.30
N CYS A 50 1.46 6.47 3.36
CA CYS A 50 2.46 5.46 3.66
C CYS A 50 3.80 5.88 3.06
N GLY A 51 4.89 5.31 3.59
CA GLY A 51 6.22 5.62 3.08
C GLY A 51 7.30 4.76 3.67
N TYR A 52 8.51 4.99 3.21
CA TYR A 52 9.70 4.31 3.72
C TYR A 52 10.93 5.23 3.63
N THR A 53 11.97 4.88 4.37
CA THR A 53 13.30 5.46 4.23
C THR A 53 14.34 4.36 4.32
N ILE A 54 15.24 4.28 3.35
CA ILE A 54 16.40 3.39 3.38
C ILE A 54 17.62 4.21 3.72
N ASN A 55 18.36 3.76 4.74
CA ASN A 55 19.71 4.21 5.01
C ASN A 55 20.69 3.11 4.55
N LYS A 56 21.30 3.31 3.38
CA LYS A 56 22.22 2.34 2.78
C LYS A 56 23.50 2.17 3.62
N ASP A 57 23.97 3.22 4.27
CA ASP A 57 25.20 3.20 5.08
C ASP A 57 25.04 2.35 6.34
N SER A 58 23.89 2.46 7.01
CA SER A 58 23.59 1.70 8.23
C SER A 58 22.85 0.38 7.99
N GLY A 59 22.46 0.09 6.75
CA GLY A 59 21.66 -1.08 6.40
C GLY A 59 20.30 -1.11 7.09
N GLN A 60 19.72 0.06 7.38
CA GLN A 60 18.40 0.18 8.02
C GLN A 60 17.31 0.62 7.04
N LEU A 61 16.13 0.05 7.23
CA LEU A 61 14.90 0.42 6.56
C LEU A 61 13.86 0.83 7.60
N GLU A 62 13.31 2.03 7.44
CA GLU A 62 12.17 2.50 8.21
C GLU A 62 10.90 2.42 7.36
N LEU A 63 9.88 1.70 7.83
CA LEU A 63 8.56 1.57 7.21
C LEU A 63 7.57 2.43 7.96
N ARG A 64 6.70 3.15 7.25
CA ARG A 64 5.71 4.06 7.83
C ARG A 64 4.33 3.88 7.24
N ALA A 65 3.32 3.90 8.10
CA ALA A 65 1.92 3.98 7.73
C ALA A 65 1.17 4.88 8.70
N GLU A 66 0.42 5.83 8.17
CA GLU A 66 -0.39 6.77 8.98
C GLU A 66 -1.49 6.03 9.73
N LYS A 67 -2.24 5.15 9.04
CA LYS A 67 -3.26 4.33 9.67
C LYS A 67 -3.37 2.97 8.98
N ILE A 68 -3.52 1.94 9.80
CA ILE A 68 -3.93 0.59 9.39
C ILE A 68 -5.23 0.28 10.11
N ALA A 69 -6.31 0.08 9.36
CA ALA A 69 -7.65 -0.11 9.91
C ALA A 69 -8.15 -1.53 9.66
N HIS A 70 -8.73 -2.17 10.67
CA HIS A 70 -9.44 -3.44 10.53
C HIS A 70 -10.96 -3.21 10.62
N TYR A 71 -11.67 -3.20 9.49
CA TYR A 71 -13.13 -3.04 9.37
C TYR A 71 -13.92 -4.36 9.43
N GLY A 72 -13.24 -5.46 9.70
CA GLY A 72 -13.86 -6.77 9.89
C GLY A 72 -14.69 -6.88 11.17
N PRO A 73 -15.38 -8.02 11.36
CA PRO A 73 -16.07 -8.33 12.61
C PRO A 73 -15.09 -8.31 13.80
N GLN A 74 -15.59 -8.25 15.04
CA GLN A 74 -14.77 -8.11 16.27
C GLN A 74 -13.77 -9.26 16.56
N GLU A 75 -13.52 -10.13 15.59
CA GLU A 75 -12.52 -11.19 15.63
C GLU A 75 -11.11 -10.62 15.50
N LEU A 76 -10.13 -11.38 15.98
CA LEU A 76 -8.72 -11.08 15.75
C LEU A 76 -8.36 -11.46 14.31
N SER A 77 -7.58 -10.61 13.66
CA SER A 77 -6.85 -11.02 12.46
C SER A 77 -5.88 -12.16 12.78
N GLY A 78 -5.42 -12.88 11.76
CA GLY A 78 -4.13 -13.55 11.79
C GLY A 78 -2.98 -12.58 12.09
N THR A 79 -1.78 -13.11 12.26
CA THR A 79 -0.60 -12.27 12.50
C THR A 79 -0.37 -11.37 11.29
N LEU A 80 -0.25 -10.08 11.51
CA LEU A 80 0.01 -9.08 10.49
C LEU A 80 1.50 -8.81 10.37
N ARG A 81 1.94 -8.57 9.14
CA ARG A 81 3.26 -8.00 8.85
C ARG A 81 3.15 -6.83 7.89
N LEU A 82 4.04 -5.87 8.07
CA LEU A 82 4.29 -4.79 7.14
C LEU A 82 5.56 -5.12 6.36
N SER A 83 5.51 -5.05 5.04
CA SER A 83 6.64 -5.42 4.18
C SER A 83 6.83 -4.43 3.04
N LEU A 84 8.06 -4.06 2.75
CA LEU A 84 8.41 -3.27 1.57
C LEU A 84 8.93 -4.21 0.48
N TRP A 85 8.36 -4.06 -0.71
CA TRP A 85 8.68 -4.84 -1.89
C TRP A 85 9.31 -3.95 -2.97
N ALA A 86 10.32 -4.48 -3.64
CA ALA A 86 10.84 -4.01 -4.91
C ALA A 86 10.40 -4.98 -6.01
N THR A 87 9.60 -4.50 -6.96
CA THR A 87 9.01 -5.30 -8.03
C THR A 87 9.41 -4.75 -9.39
N GLU A 88 9.67 -5.61 -10.37
CA GLU A 88 10.09 -5.18 -11.72
C GLU A 88 8.94 -4.57 -12.52
N TYR A 89 7.71 -4.98 -12.23
CA TYR A 89 6.50 -4.53 -12.90
C TYR A 89 5.55 -3.82 -11.93
N PRO A 90 4.72 -2.88 -12.41
CA PRO A 90 3.69 -2.26 -11.58
C PRO A 90 2.77 -3.30 -10.95
N TYR A 91 2.32 -3.05 -9.71
CA TYR A 91 1.34 -3.91 -9.08
C TYR A 91 0.03 -3.94 -9.87
N ASN A 92 -0.40 -5.14 -10.23
CA ASN A 92 -1.62 -5.36 -11.03
C ASN A 92 -2.78 -5.93 -10.21
N GLY A 93 -2.65 -5.98 -8.87
CA GLY A 93 -3.67 -6.56 -7.99
C GLY A 93 -3.58 -8.08 -7.79
N LEU A 94 -2.59 -8.74 -8.39
CA LEU A 94 -2.32 -10.17 -8.17
C LEU A 94 -1.26 -10.37 -7.07
N ALA A 95 -0.56 -11.51 -7.08
CA ALA A 95 0.55 -11.73 -6.16
C ALA A 95 1.70 -10.74 -6.40
N LEU A 96 2.35 -10.30 -5.32
CA LEU A 96 3.60 -9.55 -5.41
C LEU A 96 4.72 -10.51 -5.81
N ASN A 97 5.44 -10.14 -6.88
CA ASN A 97 6.62 -10.86 -7.34
C ASN A 97 7.81 -9.88 -7.39
N GLY A 98 8.85 -10.18 -6.63
CA GLY A 98 10.01 -9.32 -6.46
C GLY A 98 10.72 -9.56 -5.13
N TYR A 99 11.54 -8.59 -4.75
CA TYR A 99 12.38 -8.67 -3.55
C TYR A 99 11.68 -8.05 -2.35
N ILE A 100 11.65 -8.77 -1.23
CA ILE A 100 11.30 -8.17 0.07
C ILE A 100 12.53 -7.46 0.60
N LEU A 101 12.47 -6.12 0.68
CA LEU A 101 13.57 -5.30 1.16
C LEU A 101 13.66 -5.24 2.69
N GLY A 102 12.57 -5.62 3.36
CA GLY A 102 12.47 -5.76 4.79
C GLY A 102 11.01 -5.86 5.24
N SER A 103 10.81 -6.48 6.40
CA SER A 103 9.47 -6.70 6.96
C SER A 103 9.46 -6.66 8.48
N SER A 104 8.37 -6.17 9.07
CA SER A 104 8.13 -6.19 10.52
C SER A 104 6.81 -6.86 10.86
N ILE A 105 6.80 -7.65 11.94
CA ILE A 105 5.57 -8.23 12.49
C ILE A 105 4.85 -7.17 13.33
N LEU A 106 3.58 -6.94 13.05
CA LEU A 106 2.73 -5.99 13.77
C LEU A 106 1.86 -6.66 14.85
N GLY A 107 1.88 -8.00 14.94
CA GLY A 107 0.98 -8.76 15.80
C GLY A 107 -0.40 -8.91 15.17
N GLN A 108 -1.44 -9.09 15.98
CA GLN A 108 -2.82 -9.22 15.50
C GLN A 108 -3.60 -7.93 15.75
N LEU A 109 -4.57 -7.63 14.89
CA LEU A 109 -5.46 -6.48 15.04
C LEU A 109 -6.90 -6.96 15.16
N LYS A 110 -7.57 -6.60 16.25
CA LYS A 110 -9.00 -6.90 16.45
C LYS A 110 -9.85 -6.07 15.47
N GLY A 111 -10.93 -6.64 14.93
CA GLY A 111 -11.85 -5.87 14.09
C GLY A 111 -12.49 -4.70 14.84
N GLY A 112 -12.75 -3.64 14.08
CA GLY A 112 -13.13 -2.32 14.59
C GLY A 112 -11.97 -1.53 15.23
N LYS A 113 -10.73 -2.03 15.19
CA LYS A 113 -9.55 -1.34 15.72
C LYS A 113 -8.61 -0.84 14.62
N THR A 114 -7.73 0.06 15.01
CA THR A 114 -6.80 0.75 14.12
C THR A 114 -5.43 0.87 14.77
N LEU A 115 -4.37 0.73 13.99
CA LEU A 115 -3.03 1.18 14.34
C LEU A 115 -2.81 2.55 13.72
N LEU A 116 -2.31 3.51 14.50
CA LEU A 116 -2.03 4.88 14.05
C LEU A 116 -0.53 5.15 14.11
N ASN A 117 -0.03 5.98 13.20
CA ASN A 117 1.36 6.44 13.13
C ASN A 117 2.38 5.30 13.26
N THR A 118 2.13 4.20 12.55
CA THR A 118 2.96 2.99 12.63
C THR A 118 4.32 3.28 12.01
N THR A 119 5.38 3.13 12.81
CA THR A 119 6.77 3.22 12.35
C THR A 119 7.51 1.96 12.76
N GLN A 120 8.16 1.30 11.81
CA GLN A 120 8.91 0.05 12.04
C GLN A 120 10.31 0.18 11.47
N LYS A 121 11.33 -0.03 12.29
CA LYS A 121 12.73 -0.08 11.86
C LYS A 121 13.17 -1.53 11.75
N VAL A 122 13.66 -1.89 10.58
CA VAL A 122 14.08 -3.26 10.25
C VAL A 122 15.40 -3.23 9.50
N SER A 123 16.08 -4.37 9.44
CA SER A 123 17.24 -4.52 8.56
C SER A 123 16.80 -4.40 7.10
N PHE A 124 17.58 -3.64 6.34
CA PHE A 124 17.42 -3.50 4.91
C PHE A 124 18.19 -4.61 4.18
N VAL A 125 17.52 -5.28 3.24
CA VAL A 125 18.15 -6.22 2.30
C VAL A 125 18.06 -5.60 0.91
N ALA A 126 19.20 -5.32 0.30
CA ALA A 126 19.23 -4.76 -1.04
C ALA A 126 18.78 -5.80 -2.08
N PRO A 127 17.98 -5.41 -3.09
CA PRO A 127 17.74 -6.26 -4.25
C PRO A 127 18.97 -6.23 -5.17
N GLU A 128 18.93 -7.02 -6.24
CA GLU A 128 19.89 -6.87 -7.34
C GLU A 128 19.80 -5.45 -7.93
N SER A 129 20.91 -4.94 -8.48
CA SER A 129 20.95 -3.61 -9.07
C SER A 129 19.94 -3.48 -10.21
N GLY A 130 19.12 -2.43 -10.13
CA GLY A 130 18.03 -2.23 -11.06
C GLY A 130 17.10 -1.11 -10.62
N GLU A 131 16.08 -0.89 -11.45
CA GLU A 131 15.01 0.05 -11.19
C GLU A 131 13.72 -0.72 -10.86
N TYR A 132 13.11 -0.43 -9.72
CA TYR A 132 11.96 -1.18 -9.22
C TYR A 132 10.78 -0.29 -8.84
N PHE A 133 9.57 -0.81 -9.03
CA PHE A 133 8.37 -0.29 -8.41
C PHE A 133 8.34 -0.67 -6.92
N MET A 134 8.11 0.33 -6.09
CA MET A 134 8.16 0.20 -4.64
C MET A 134 6.74 0.07 -4.09
N ILE A 135 6.50 -1.00 -3.34
CA ILE A 135 5.17 -1.32 -2.82
C ILE A 135 5.28 -1.65 -1.33
N LEU A 136 4.54 -0.93 -0.50
CA LEU A 136 4.35 -1.30 0.90
C LEU A 136 3.10 -2.17 1.02
N ALA A 137 3.19 -3.33 1.65
CA ALA A 137 2.09 -4.27 1.76
C ALA A 137 1.80 -4.65 3.21
N ILE A 138 0.52 -4.69 3.55
CA ILE A 138 0.01 -5.38 4.73
C ILE A 138 -0.26 -6.82 4.32
N GLN A 139 0.34 -7.76 5.03
CA GLN A 139 0.07 -9.17 4.83
C GLN A 139 -0.39 -9.80 6.13
N GLU A 140 -1.29 -10.77 6.03
CA GLU A 140 -1.84 -11.52 7.15
C GLU A 140 -1.43 -12.99 7.01
N TYR A 141 -0.98 -13.57 8.11
CA TYR A 141 -0.67 -14.99 8.19
C TYR A 141 -1.98 -15.77 8.30
N ASP A 142 -2.24 -16.60 7.31
CA ASP A 142 -3.49 -17.36 7.20
C ASP A 142 -3.36 -18.77 7.78
N ILE A 143 -4.50 -19.47 7.83
CA ILE A 143 -4.61 -20.84 8.35
C ILE A 143 -3.87 -21.87 7.49
N THR A 144 -3.49 -21.52 6.26
CA THR A 144 -2.70 -22.40 5.36
C THR A 144 -1.20 -22.27 5.63
N GLY A 145 -0.81 -21.40 6.56
CA GLY A 145 0.58 -21.13 6.89
C GLY A 145 1.27 -20.19 5.91
N SER A 146 0.50 -19.38 5.17
CA SER A 146 0.99 -18.47 4.14
C SER A 146 0.68 -17.01 4.46
N TRP A 147 1.42 -16.10 3.85
CA TRP A 147 1.22 -14.65 3.98
C TRP A 147 0.35 -14.12 2.84
N GLY A 148 -0.94 -13.90 3.12
CA GLY A 148 -1.89 -13.31 2.18
C GLY A 148 -1.81 -11.78 2.18
N ILE A 149 -1.88 -11.14 1.01
CA ILE A 149 -1.90 -9.67 0.90
C ILE A 149 -3.29 -9.17 1.30
N GLN A 150 -3.35 -8.34 2.34
CA GLN A 150 -4.57 -7.66 2.75
C GLN A 150 -4.71 -6.33 2.02
N ASP A 151 -3.65 -5.52 1.98
CA ASP A 151 -3.67 -4.26 1.25
C ASP A 151 -2.28 -3.78 0.84
N THR A 152 -2.24 -2.85 -0.11
CA THR A 152 -1.00 -2.34 -0.69
C THR A 152 -1.05 -0.83 -0.84
N CYS A 153 0.02 -0.15 -0.45
CA CYS A 153 0.28 1.22 -0.82
C CYS A 153 1.35 1.26 -1.92
N ILE A 154 0.95 1.68 -3.12
CA ILE A 154 1.86 1.86 -4.26
C ILE A 154 2.55 3.21 -4.12
N LEU A 155 3.88 3.20 -4.13
CA LEU A 155 4.69 4.38 -3.89
C LEU A 155 5.08 4.97 -5.24
N LYS A 156 4.86 6.28 -5.40
CA LYS A 156 4.96 6.96 -6.71
C LYS A 156 6.38 6.99 -7.31
N ASN A 157 7.40 6.76 -6.49
CA ASN A 157 8.78 6.78 -6.91
C ASN A 157 9.30 5.37 -7.08
N LYS A 158 10.03 5.14 -8.16
CA LYS A 158 10.82 3.93 -8.33
C LYS A 158 12.07 3.99 -7.47
N GLY A 159 12.49 2.83 -6.96
CA GLY A 159 13.74 2.65 -6.25
C GLY A 159 14.86 2.27 -7.22
N PHE A 160 16.01 2.93 -7.09
CA PHE A 160 17.24 2.57 -7.80
C PHE A 160 18.25 2.02 -6.81
N PHE A 161 18.72 0.80 -7.06
CA PHE A 161 19.57 0.08 -6.13
C PHE A 161 21.01 -0.05 -6.61
#